data_AF-A0A0F9HPQ7-F1
#
_entry.id   AF-A0A0F9HPQ7-F1
#
_cell.length_a   1.000
_cell.length_b   1.000
_cell.length_c   1.000
_cell.angle_alpha   90.00
_cell.angle_beta   90.00
_cell.angle_gamma   90.00
#
_symmetry.space_group_name_H-M   'P 1'
#
loop_
_entity.id
_entity.type
_entity.pdbx_description
1 polymer ?
#
loop_
_entity_poly.entity_id
_entity_poly.type
_entity_poly.pdbx_seq_one_letter_code
_entity_poly.pdbx_strand_id
1 'polypeptide(L)' 'MEKKNKKNIDLEMKRNAIENIIRKFSGASKIPVHGGMFKVVVGRMILNAIVSEVIGSKFIIKKMPGSPVYLGK' A
#
# COMPACT_ATOMS: atom_id res chain seq x y z
N MET A 1 -7.09 25.44 -0.34
CA MET A 1 -6.94 23.98 -0.56
C MET A 1 -5.53 23.73 -1.06
N GLU A 2 -4.61 23.28 -0.21
CA GLU A 2 -3.21 23.09 -0.57
C GLU A 2 -3.06 21.79 -1.39
N LYS A 3 -2.84 21.93 -2.71
CA LYS A 3 -2.58 20.80 -3.60
C LYS A 3 -1.17 20.28 -3.30
N LYS A 4 -1.04 19.19 -2.54
CA LYS A 4 0.23 18.48 -2.37
C LYS A 4 0.78 18.07 -3.73
N ASN A 5 1.95 18.59 -4.08
CA ASN A 5 2.61 18.33 -5.35
C ASN A 5 3.00 16.83 -5.44
N LYS A 6 2.30 16.05 -6.28
CA LYS A 6 2.57 14.62 -6.46
C LYS A 6 3.74 14.48 -7.43
N LYS A 7 4.95 14.31 -6.92
CA LYS A 7 6.12 13.99 -7.74
C LYS A 7 5.98 12.54 -8.24
N ASN A 8 5.77 12.38 -9.54
CA ASN A 8 5.84 11.07 -10.17
C ASN A 8 7.32 10.73 -10.37
N ILE A 9 7.68 9.49 -10.04
CA ILE A 9 9.02 8.96 -10.25
C ILE A 9 8.83 7.77 -11.17
N ASP A 10 9.58 7.75 -12.27
CA ASP A 10 9.64 6.57 -13.12
C ASP A 10 10.60 5.57 -12.48
N LEU A 11 10.07 4.41 -12.11
CA LEU A 11 10.77 3.44 -11.29
C LEU A 11 10.36 2.04 -11.74
N GLU A 12 11.27 1.37 -12.42
CA GLU A 12 11.05 0.00 -12.86
C GLU A 12 11.33 -0.97 -11.71
N MET A 13 10.37 -1.84 -11.41
CA MET A 13 10.48 -2.82 -10.34
C MET A 13 10.35 -4.24 -10.88
N LYS A 14 11.30 -5.11 -10.54
CA LYS A 14 11.22 -6.55 -10.81
C LYS A 14 10.06 -7.16 -10.03
N ARG A 15 9.44 -8.20 -10.59
CA ARG A 15 8.35 -8.96 -9.97
C ARG A 15 8.64 -9.38 -8.52
N ASN A 16 9.83 -9.92 -8.27
CA ASN A 16 10.25 -10.35 -6.93
C ASN A 16 10.28 -9.21 -5.91
N ALA A 17 10.58 -7.97 -6.35
CA ALA A 17 10.57 -6.82 -5.46
C ALA A 17 9.13 -6.45 -5.04
N ILE A 18 8.19 -6.52 -5.97
CA ILE A 18 6.76 -6.31 -5.71
C ILE A 18 6.25 -7.36 -4.72
N GLU A 19 6.54 -8.63 -4.98
CA GLU A 19 6.14 -9.74 -4.11
C GLU A 19 6.76 -9.63 -2.71
N ASN A 20 8.02 -9.23 -2.62
CA ASN A 20 8.69 -8.98 -1.33
C ASN A 20 8.02 -7.85 -0.53
N ILE A 21 7.54 -6.79 -1.18
CA ILE A 21 6.80 -5.72 -0.49
C ILE A 21 5.49 -6.29 0.07
N ILE A 22 4.71 -7.00 -0.75
CA ILE A 22 3.43 -7.57 -0.31
C ILE A 22 3.65 -8.55 0.85
N ARG A 23 4.69 -9.41 0.78
CA ARG A 23 5.07 -10.34 1.86
C ARG A 23 5.49 -9.63 3.14
N LYS A 24 6.21 -8.51 3.07
CA LYS A 24 6.56 -7.71 4.27
C LYS A 24 5.32 -7.19 4.98
N PHE A 25 4.33 -6.68 4.23
CA PHE A 25 3.07 -6.24 4.82
C PHE A 25 2.26 -7.40 5.40
N SER A 26 2.23 -8.56 4.73
CA SER A 26 1.62 -9.78 5.24
C SER A 26 2.23 -10.26 6.56
N GLY A 27 3.56 -10.31 6.64
CA GLY A 27 4.26 -10.66 7.88
C GLY A 27 3.99 -9.68 9.01
N ALA A 28 3.99 -8.37 8.70
CA ALA A 28 3.73 -7.33 9.69
C ALA A 28 2.27 -7.30 10.18
N SER A 29 1.30 -7.55 9.28
CA SER A 29 -0.12 -7.61 9.64
C SER A 29 -0.55 -8.97 10.20
N LYS A 30 0.30 -10.00 10.09
CA LYS A 30 -0.02 -11.42 10.36
C LYS A 30 -1.22 -11.93 9.55
N ILE A 31 -1.46 -11.35 8.37
CA ILE A 31 -2.55 -11.75 7.48
C ILE A 31 -1.91 -12.43 6.26
N PRO A 32 -2.26 -13.69 5.95
CA PRO A 32 -1.71 -14.40 4.79
C PRO A 32 -2.15 -13.73 3.49
N VAL A 33 -1.26 -13.77 2.49
CA VAL A 33 -1.56 -13.29 1.14
C VAL A 33 -2.27 -14.41 0.38
N HIS A 34 -3.42 -14.11 -0.21
CA HIS A 34 -4.12 -14.99 -1.13
C HIS A 34 -4.31 -14.33 -2.50
N GLY A 35 -4.59 -15.14 -3.53
CA GLY A 35 -4.94 -14.63 -4.85
C GLY A 35 -6.17 -13.72 -4.78
N GLY A 36 -6.15 -12.64 -5.57
CA GLY A 36 -7.19 -11.61 -5.56
C GLY A 36 -6.78 -10.36 -4.78
N MET A 37 -7.70 -9.79 -4.01
CA MET A 37 -7.50 -8.52 -3.32
C MET A 37 -6.89 -8.72 -1.93
N PHE A 38 -5.78 -8.05 -1.67
CA PHE A 38 -5.10 -8.03 -0.39
C PHE A 38 -5.04 -6.60 0.15
N LYS A 39 -5.90 -6.27 1.11
CA LYS A 39 -5.95 -4.96 1.76
C LYS A 39 -5.59 -5.10 3.23
N VAL A 40 -4.55 -4.39 3.65
CA VAL A 40 -4.09 -4.41 5.05
C VAL A 40 -3.63 -3.05 5.51
N VAL A 41 -3.66 -2.85 6.82
CA VAL A 41 -3.12 -1.66 7.49
C VAL A 41 -1.99 -2.09 8.39
N VAL A 42 -0.84 -1.42 8.27
CA VAL A 42 0.32 -1.62 9.14
C VAL A 42 0.74 -0.26 9.67
N GLY A 43 0.53 -0.03 10.96
CA GLY A 43 0.71 1.29 11.58
C GLY A 43 -0.16 2.36 10.91
N ARG A 44 0.47 3.38 10.33
CA ARG A 44 -0.21 4.47 9.59
C ARG A 44 -0.15 4.29 8.07
N MET A 45 0.10 3.08 7.59
CA MET A 45 0.17 2.77 6.16
C MET A 45 -0.94 1.80 5.77
N ILE A 46 -1.60 2.09 4.66
CA ILE A 46 -2.66 1.29 4.05
C ILE A 46 -2.08 0.71 2.76
N LEU A 47 -1.96 -0.61 2.70
CA LEU A 47 -1.62 -1.34 1.48
C LEU A 47 -2.91 -1.85 0.83
N ASN A 48 -3.07 -1.57 -0.46
CA ASN A 48 -4.04 -2.24 -1.32
C ASN A 48 -3.28 -2.95 -2.43
N ALA A 49 -3.29 -4.27 -2.45
CA ALA A 49 -2.64 -5.08 -3.48
C ALA A 49 -3.67 -5.95 -4.20
N ILE A 50 -3.42 -6.18 -5.47
CA ILE A 50 -4.08 -7.19 -6.30
C ILE A 50 -3.00 -8.20 -6.64
N VAL A 51 -3.20 -9.44 -6.24
CA VAL A 51 -2.29 -10.56 -6.49
C VAL A 51 -2.94 -11.45 -7.54
N SER A 52 -2.35 -11.51 -8.73
CA SER A 52 -2.82 -12.33 -9.83
C SER A 52 -1.67 -13.08 -10.46
N GLU A 53 -1.89 -14.36 -10.77
CA GLU A 53 -0.95 -15.18 -11.52
C GLU A 53 -0.95 -14.83 -13.01
N VAL A 54 -2.07 -14.33 -13.54
CA VAL A 54 -2.26 -14.04 -14.97
C VAL A 54 -1.72 -12.67 -15.35
N ILE A 55 -2.09 -11.62 -14.60
CA ILE A 55 -1.71 -10.23 -14.92
C ILE A 55 -0.56 -9.69 -14.06
N GLY A 56 0.00 -10.53 -13.18
CA GLY A 56 0.98 -10.14 -12.18
C GLY A 56 0.38 -9.37 -11.00
N SER A 57 1.23 -9.06 -10.02
CA SER A 57 0.82 -8.35 -8.81
C SER A 57 0.95 -6.83 -8.97
N LYS A 58 -0.04 -6.09 -8.46
CA LYS A 58 -0.04 -4.61 -8.42
C LYS A 58 -0.38 -4.14 -7.02
N PHE A 59 0.14 -3.00 -6.60
CA PHE A 59 -0.19 -2.45 -5.28
C PHE A 59 -0.19 -0.92 -5.23
N ILE A 60 -0.85 -0.39 -4.20
CA ILE A 60 -0.88 1.01 -3.82
C ILE A 60 -0.66 1.09 -2.32
N ILE A 61 0.37 1.83 -1.89
CA ILE A 61 0.58 2.19 -0.49
C ILE A 61 0.13 3.63 -0.29
N LYS A 62 -0.73 3.85 0.70
CA LYS A 62 -1.17 5.18 1.13
C LYS A 62 -0.82 5.39 2.59
N LYS A 63 -0.42 6.60 2.97
CA LYS A 63 -0.41 6.99 4.38
C LYS A 63 -1.84 7.25 4.82
N MET A 64 -2.19 6.83 6.03
CA MET A 64 -3.44 7.24 6.66
C MET A 64 -3.50 8.76 6.70
N PRO A 65 -4.65 9.37 6.39
CA PRO A 65 -4.83 10.79 6.65
C PRO A 65 -4.56 11.05 8.14
N GLY A 66 -3.92 12.17 8.46
CA GLY A 66 -3.85 12.63 9.84
C GLY A 66 -5.28 12.77 10.38
N SER A 67 -5.48 12.50 11.67
CA SER A 67 -6.73 12.89 12.32
C SER A 67 -6.96 14.38 12.03
N PRO A 68 -8.17 14.80 11.61
CA PRO A 68 -8.49 16.22 11.65
C PRO A 68 -8.24 16.65 13.10
N VAL A 69 -7.30 17.58 13.30
CA VAL A 69 -7.20 18.24 14.59
C VAL A 69 -8.51 19.00 14.73
N TYR A 70 -9.42 18.48 15.55
CA TYR A 70 -10.59 19.24 15.98
C TYR A 70 -10.03 20.38 16.84
N LEU A 71 -9.73 21.50 16.19
CA LEU A 71 -9.50 22.78 16.85
C LEU A 71 -10.84 23.16 17.48
N GLY A 72 -11.09 22.64 18.68
CA GLY A 72 -12.13 23.15 19.55
C GLY A 72 -11.85 24.63 19.78
N LYS A 73 -12.76 25.47 19.28
CA LYS A 73 -12.95 26.83 19.80
C LYS A 73 -13.87 26.74 21.00
#